data_AF-A0A5Q6PEB2-F1
#
_entry.id   AF-A0A5Q6PEB2-F1
#
_cell.length_a   1.000
_cell.length_b   1.000
_cell.length_c   1.000
_cell.angle_alpha   90.00
_cell.angle_beta   90.00
_cell.angle_gamma   90.00
#
_symmetry.space_group_name_H-M   'P 1'
#
loop_
_entity.id
_entity.type
_entity.pdbx_description
1 polymer ?
#
loop_
_entity_poly.entity_id
_entity_poly.type
_entity_poly.pdbx_seq_one_letter_code
_entity_poly.pdbx_strand_id
1 'polypeptide(L)'
;MKKRLSILIAGLASLSVNAATEPWASPEAEVLSRAQIQQVQGKQTYTYVRCWYRPAATHDDPYTTWEWAKNADGSYYTIQGYWWSSIRQKNMFYTTVQPETLLERCEETLGVNHDFADITYFAADHRFSYNHTIWSNDPEVQSNRISKVIAFGDSLSDTGNIFNASQWRFPNPDSWFLGHFSNGFVWTEYLAQGLNVPLYNWAVGGAAGRNQYVALTGVYEQVSSYLSYMRLTKNYQPENSLFTLEFGLNDFMNYNRSLAEVKADYSSALIRLIDAGAKNLVLMTLPDATRAPQFQYATQEQIDTVRSKIIGMNAFIREQARYYQMQGIRIVLFDAYTLFDSITTQPEQHGFANANSPCLDIRRNSAADYLLSHSLSAECAKQGSDRFVFWEVTHPTTAIHHYLAEQILATEMAQFPL
;
A
#
# COMPACT_ATOMS: atom_id res chain seq x y z
N MET A 1 -38.28 24.09 -39.02
CA MET A 1 -39.38 24.22 -38.02
C MET A 1 -39.25 23.09 -37.01
N LYS A 2 -38.49 23.27 -35.92
CA LYS A 2 -38.99 23.50 -34.55
C LYS A 2 -40.24 22.67 -34.17
N LYS A 3 -40.06 21.63 -33.36
CA LYS A 3 -40.89 21.38 -32.17
C LYS A 3 -39.98 21.03 -31.00
N ARG A 4 -39.96 21.94 -30.03
CA ARG A 4 -39.29 21.84 -28.72
C ARG A 4 -40.16 20.97 -27.83
N LEU A 5 -39.56 20.05 -27.08
CA LEU A 5 -40.14 19.55 -25.85
C LEU A 5 -39.27 20.07 -24.70
N SER A 6 -39.78 21.12 -24.06
CA SER A 6 -39.25 21.65 -22.81
C SER A 6 -39.76 20.76 -21.68
N ILE A 7 -38.87 20.16 -20.90
CA ILE A 7 -39.21 19.63 -19.58
C ILE A 7 -38.35 20.37 -18.56
N LEU A 8 -39.04 20.81 -17.51
CA LEU A 8 -38.64 21.74 -16.46
C LEU A 8 -37.30 21.37 -15.82
N ILE A 9 -36.40 22.36 -15.80
CA ILE A 9 -35.37 22.52 -14.78
C ILE A 9 -36.06 23.21 -13.59
N ALA A 10 -36.41 22.44 -12.55
CA ALA A 10 -36.75 22.99 -11.24
C ALA A 10 -36.69 21.85 -10.21
N GLY A 11 -35.75 21.95 -9.24
CA GLY A 11 -35.77 21.07 -8.07
C GLY A 11 -34.43 20.47 -7.62
N LEU A 12 -33.30 21.15 -7.80
CA LEU A 12 -32.11 20.92 -6.97
C LEU A 12 -31.95 22.09 -6.01
N ALA A 13 -32.87 22.17 -5.05
CA ALA A 13 -32.71 23.02 -3.89
C ALA A 13 -31.59 22.43 -3.02
N SER A 14 -30.48 23.15 -2.98
CA SER A 14 -29.61 23.31 -1.81
C SER A 14 -29.58 22.14 -0.82
N LEU A 15 -28.90 21.04 -1.18
CA LEU A 15 -28.22 20.23 -0.18
C LEU A 15 -26.97 21.02 0.21
N SER A 16 -27.07 21.68 1.36
CA SER A 16 -25.98 22.40 2.01
C SER A 16 -24.67 21.62 1.96
N VAL A 17 -23.65 22.25 1.39
CA VAL A 17 -22.24 21.83 1.40
C VAL A 17 -21.68 21.95 2.83
N ASN A 18 -22.21 21.15 3.75
CA ASN A 18 -21.78 21.11 5.15
C ASN A 18 -21.36 19.69 5.60
N ALA A 19 -20.98 18.83 4.66
CA ALA A 19 -20.45 17.52 4.96
C ALA A 19 -19.13 17.27 4.22
N ALA A 20 -18.07 18.02 4.56
CA ALA A 20 -16.66 17.65 4.30
C ALA A 20 -15.62 18.69 4.77
N THR A 21 -15.83 19.40 5.88
CA THR A 21 -14.83 20.37 6.38
C THR A 21 -14.63 20.28 7.89
N GLU A 22 -14.54 19.08 8.44
CA GLU A 22 -13.81 18.91 9.70
C GLU A 22 -12.35 18.59 9.37
N PRO A 23 -11.38 19.44 9.77
CA PRO A 23 -9.98 19.07 9.72
C PRO A 23 -9.80 17.86 10.63
N TRP A 24 -9.22 16.78 10.09
CA TRP A 24 -8.74 15.65 10.88
C TRP A 24 -7.53 16.11 11.69
N ALA A 25 -7.74 16.93 12.72
CA ALA A 25 -6.91 16.81 13.89
C ALA A 25 -7.30 15.46 14.49
N SER A 26 -6.49 14.42 14.29
CA SER A 26 -6.57 13.28 15.21
C SER A 26 -6.22 13.89 16.57
N PRO A 27 -7.16 13.99 17.54
CA PRO A 27 -6.69 14.12 18.92
C PRO A 27 -5.78 12.91 19.15
N GLU A 28 -4.66 13.09 19.87
CA GLU A 28 -3.79 11.97 20.26
C GLU A 28 -4.66 10.76 20.58
N ALA A 29 -4.47 9.67 19.83
CA ALA A 29 -5.40 8.55 19.84
C ALA A 29 -5.77 8.18 21.29
N GLU A 30 -7.04 8.39 21.63
CA GLU A 30 -7.56 8.29 22.99
C GLU A 30 -7.02 7.03 23.65
N VAL A 31 -6.33 7.19 24.79
CA VAL A 31 -5.64 6.08 25.44
C VAL A 31 -6.68 5.13 26.02
N LEU A 32 -6.99 4.06 25.28
CA LEU A 32 -7.90 3.02 25.73
C LEU A 32 -7.38 2.41 27.04
N SER A 33 -8.22 2.45 28.07
CA SER A 33 -7.96 1.78 29.34
C SER A 33 -7.92 0.25 29.15
N ARG A 34 -7.24 -0.46 30.06
CA ARG A 34 -7.22 -1.93 30.07
C ARG A 34 -8.63 -2.54 30.04
N ALA A 35 -9.59 -1.92 30.74
CA ALA A 35 -10.98 -2.36 30.76
C ALA A 35 -11.65 -2.22 29.38
N GLN A 36 -11.42 -1.12 28.67
CA GLN A 36 -11.92 -0.94 27.29
C GLN A 36 -11.30 -1.95 26.34
N ILE A 37 -9.98 -2.20 26.45
CA ILE A 37 -9.28 -3.22 25.65
C ILE A 37 -9.90 -4.61 25.89
N GLN A 38 -10.05 -5.02 27.15
CA GLN A 38 -10.68 -6.29 27.51
C GLN A 38 -12.14 -6.37 27.03
N GLN A 39 -12.88 -5.28 27.10
CA GLN A 39 -14.26 -5.23 26.61
C GLN A 39 -14.31 -5.45 25.10
N VAL A 40 -13.42 -4.83 24.31
CA VAL A 40 -13.37 -5.04 22.86
C VAL A 40 -12.92 -6.45 22.54
N GLN A 41 -11.85 -6.94 23.16
CA GLN A 41 -11.37 -8.31 22.98
C GLN A 41 -12.39 -9.36 23.44
N GLY A 42 -13.28 -9.03 24.37
CA GLY A 42 -14.36 -9.89 24.85
C GLY A 42 -15.56 -9.98 23.90
N LYS A 43 -15.70 -9.08 22.91
CA LYS A 43 -16.77 -9.11 21.90
C LYS A 43 -16.45 -10.13 20.79
N GLN A 44 -16.28 -11.39 21.19
CA GLN A 44 -16.05 -12.48 20.26
C GLN A 44 -17.25 -12.68 19.33
N THR A 45 -16.96 -12.85 18.04
CA THR A 45 -17.90 -13.07 16.94
C THR A 45 -17.19 -13.86 15.86
N TYR A 46 -17.86 -14.08 14.72
CA TYR A 46 -17.25 -14.56 13.50
C TYR A 46 -17.41 -13.58 12.35
N THR A 47 -16.67 -13.81 11.27
CA THR A 47 -16.85 -13.18 9.95
C THR A 47 -16.46 -14.19 8.85
N TYR A 48 -16.74 -13.85 7.59
CA TYR A 48 -16.34 -14.65 6.43
C TYR A 48 -15.04 -14.12 5.82
N VAL A 49 -14.40 -14.94 4.99
CA VAL A 49 -13.19 -14.58 4.25
C VAL A 49 -13.52 -14.43 2.77
N ARG A 50 -13.26 -13.24 2.22
CA ARG A 50 -13.34 -12.94 0.79
C ARG A 50 -11.97 -13.19 0.16
N CYS A 51 -11.90 -14.11 -0.80
CA CYS A 51 -10.69 -14.46 -1.53
C CYS A 51 -10.71 -13.80 -2.91
N TRP A 52 -9.84 -12.82 -3.13
CA TRP A 52 -9.64 -12.19 -4.43
C TRP A 52 -8.54 -12.90 -5.22
N TYR A 53 -8.65 -12.88 -6.53
CA TYR A 53 -7.64 -13.39 -7.45
C TYR A 53 -7.74 -12.70 -8.80
N ARG A 54 -6.64 -12.77 -9.55
CA ARG A 54 -6.58 -12.43 -10.97
C ARG A 54 -6.97 -13.67 -11.79
N PRO A 55 -8.04 -13.61 -12.61
CA PRO A 55 -8.41 -14.72 -13.49
C PRO A 55 -7.46 -14.92 -14.67
N ALA A 56 -6.75 -13.87 -15.07
CA ALA A 56 -5.81 -13.90 -16.18
C ALA A 56 -4.47 -14.50 -15.75
N ALA A 57 -3.89 -15.36 -16.60
CA ALA A 57 -2.57 -15.94 -16.39
C ALA A 57 -1.43 -15.03 -16.90
N THR A 58 -1.53 -13.72 -16.63
CA THR A 58 -0.55 -12.68 -17.04
C THR A 58 -0.72 -11.42 -16.20
N HIS A 59 0.35 -10.65 -15.99
CA HIS A 59 0.27 -9.33 -15.37
C HIS A 59 -0.25 -8.21 -16.30
N ASP A 60 -0.48 -8.51 -17.59
CA ASP A 60 -1.04 -7.57 -18.56
C ASP A 60 -2.47 -7.14 -18.24
N ASP A 61 -3.23 -8.00 -17.55
CA ASP A 61 -4.62 -7.77 -17.18
C ASP A 61 -4.75 -7.68 -15.65
N PRO A 62 -4.88 -6.47 -15.07
CA PRO A 62 -5.00 -6.23 -13.63
C PRO A 62 -6.38 -6.56 -13.05
N TYR A 63 -7.34 -6.98 -13.88
CA TYR A 63 -8.67 -7.31 -13.43
C TYR A 63 -8.65 -8.41 -12.36
N THR A 64 -9.46 -8.21 -11.32
CA THR A 64 -9.63 -9.18 -10.24
C THR A 64 -11.10 -9.46 -9.99
N THR A 65 -11.39 -10.67 -9.52
CA THR A 65 -12.69 -11.07 -9.00
C THR A 65 -12.50 -11.81 -7.69
N TRP A 66 -13.59 -12.18 -7.04
CA TRP A 66 -13.53 -12.83 -5.73
C TRP A 66 -14.61 -13.89 -5.52
N GLU A 67 -14.30 -14.82 -4.64
CA GLU A 67 -15.24 -15.81 -4.09
C GLU A 67 -15.18 -15.80 -2.57
N TRP A 68 -16.24 -16.28 -1.92
CA TRP A 68 -16.19 -16.57 -0.48
C TRP A 68 -15.40 -17.84 -0.25
N ALA A 69 -14.44 -17.81 0.69
CA ALA A 69 -13.74 -19.00 1.15
C ALA A 69 -14.73 -20.10 1.58
N LYS A 70 -14.41 -21.35 1.26
CA LYS A 70 -15.22 -22.53 1.59
C LYS A 70 -14.43 -23.56 2.38
N ASN A 71 -15.15 -24.31 3.21
CA ASN A 71 -14.69 -25.57 3.76
C ASN A 71 -14.66 -26.64 2.67
N ALA A 72 -13.99 -27.77 2.93
CA ALA A 72 -13.92 -28.90 2.01
C ALA A 72 -15.29 -29.51 1.65
N ASP A 73 -16.31 -29.34 2.50
CA ASP A 73 -17.70 -29.77 2.25
C ASP A 73 -18.52 -28.77 1.42
N GLY A 74 -17.91 -27.67 1.00
CA GLY A 74 -18.53 -26.60 0.21
C GLY A 74 -19.29 -25.55 1.04
N SER A 75 -19.40 -25.70 2.35
CA SER A 75 -19.98 -24.68 3.23
C SER A 75 -19.06 -23.45 3.35
N TYR A 76 -19.61 -22.27 3.66
CA TYR A 76 -18.79 -21.06 3.81
C TYR A 76 -17.83 -21.18 4.99
N TYR A 77 -16.56 -20.83 4.75
CA TYR A 77 -15.54 -20.76 5.78
C TYR A 77 -15.72 -19.49 6.61
N THR A 78 -15.68 -19.63 7.94
CA THR A 78 -15.80 -18.52 8.89
C THR A 78 -14.63 -18.54 9.85
N ILE A 79 -14.16 -17.36 10.24
CA ILE A 79 -13.12 -17.19 11.25
C ILE A 79 -13.69 -16.54 12.51
N GLN A 80 -13.28 -17.03 13.68
CA GLN A 80 -13.67 -16.48 14.98
C GLN A 80 -12.69 -15.38 15.40
N GLY A 81 -13.18 -14.37 16.09
CA GLY A 81 -12.37 -13.22 16.46
C GLY A 81 -13.20 -12.04 16.96
N TYR A 82 -12.63 -10.85 16.87
CA TYR A 82 -13.28 -9.61 17.29
C TYR A 82 -12.91 -8.47 16.35
N TRP A 83 -13.85 -7.54 16.20
CA TRP A 83 -13.66 -6.34 15.39
C TRP A 83 -13.15 -5.19 16.22
N TRP A 84 -12.29 -4.36 15.63
CA TRP A 84 -12.13 -2.99 16.09
C TRP A 84 -11.85 -2.03 14.97
N SER A 85 -12.45 -0.85 15.13
CA SER A 85 -12.16 0.29 14.30
C SER A 85 -12.22 1.59 15.08
N SER A 86 -11.44 2.58 14.63
CA SER A 86 -11.71 3.98 14.93
C SER A 86 -12.90 4.54 14.14
N ILE A 87 -13.23 3.99 12.97
CA ILE A 87 -14.40 4.34 12.12
C ILE A 87 -14.89 3.17 11.24
N ARG A 88 -16.19 3.03 10.96
CA ARG A 88 -16.77 1.80 10.33
C ARG A 88 -16.02 1.28 9.08
N GLN A 89 -15.51 2.16 8.21
CA GLN A 89 -14.84 1.79 6.95
C GLN A 89 -13.40 1.28 7.13
N LYS A 90 -12.74 1.56 8.27
CA LYS A 90 -11.34 1.18 8.55
C LYS A 90 -11.21 0.01 9.52
N ASN A 91 -12.23 -0.84 9.60
CA ASN A 91 -12.28 -1.93 10.58
C ASN A 91 -11.19 -2.98 10.33
N MET A 92 -10.64 -3.54 11.39
CA MET A 92 -9.70 -4.67 11.36
C MET A 92 -10.28 -5.83 12.16
N PHE A 93 -10.20 -7.05 11.61
CA PHE A 93 -10.67 -8.25 12.29
C PHE A 93 -9.49 -8.97 12.94
N TYR A 94 -9.56 -9.19 14.24
CA TYR A 94 -8.50 -9.84 15.00
C TYR A 94 -8.88 -11.30 15.26
N THR A 95 -8.09 -12.24 14.77
CA THR A 95 -8.34 -13.69 14.89
C THR A 95 -7.10 -14.41 15.42
N THR A 96 -7.24 -15.69 15.76
CA THR A 96 -6.11 -16.59 16.06
C THR A 96 -5.77 -17.51 14.88
N VAL A 97 -6.60 -17.51 13.82
CA VAL A 97 -6.32 -18.24 12.58
C VAL A 97 -5.06 -17.66 11.95
N GLN A 98 -4.14 -18.53 11.53
CA GLN A 98 -2.86 -18.11 10.97
C GLN A 98 -2.99 -17.71 9.48
N PRO A 99 -2.14 -16.78 8.98
CA PRO A 99 -2.17 -16.32 7.60
C PRO A 99 -2.06 -17.45 6.56
N GLU A 100 -1.24 -18.46 6.83
CA GLU A 100 -1.03 -19.60 5.93
C GLU A 100 -2.32 -20.40 5.77
N THR A 101 -3.07 -20.59 6.87
CA THR A 101 -4.38 -21.26 6.83
C THR A 101 -5.39 -20.45 6.02
N LEU A 102 -5.39 -19.12 6.15
CA LEU A 102 -6.29 -18.25 5.37
C LEU A 102 -5.99 -18.34 3.88
N LEU A 103 -4.70 -18.31 3.52
CA LEU A 103 -4.25 -18.44 2.13
C LEU A 103 -4.61 -19.80 1.55
N GLU A 104 -4.28 -20.88 2.25
CA GLU A 104 -4.60 -22.26 1.85
C GLU A 104 -6.11 -22.44 1.61
N ARG A 105 -6.96 -21.89 2.48
CA ARG A 105 -8.42 -21.91 2.29
C ARG A 105 -8.84 -21.18 1.01
N CYS A 106 -8.22 -20.05 0.71
CA CYS A 106 -8.49 -19.32 -0.52
C CYS A 106 -8.00 -20.07 -1.76
N GLU A 107 -6.78 -20.61 -1.74
CA GLU A 107 -6.21 -21.40 -2.83
C GLU A 107 -7.10 -22.61 -3.18
N GLU A 108 -7.52 -23.39 -2.17
CA GLU A 108 -8.41 -24.53 -2.40
C GLU A 108 -9.81 -24.12 -2.90
N THR A 109 -10.33 -23.00 -2.41
CA THR A 109 -11.64 -22.49 -2.84
C THR A 109 -11.63 -22.06 -4.30
N LEU A 110 -10.56 -21.37 -4.70
CA LEU A 110 -10.45 -20.74 -6.00
C LEU A 110 -9.99 -21.73 -7.08
N GLY A 111 -9.12 -22.68 -6.72
CA GLY A 111 -8.66 -23.74 -7.64
C GLY A 111 -7.94 -23.22 -8.88
N VAL A 112 -7.31 -22.04 -8.80
CA VAL A 112 -6.57 -21.41 -9.90
C VAL A 112 -5.23 -22.13 -10.09
N ASN A 113 -4.83 -22.35 -11.34
CA ASN A 113 -3.69 -23.20 -11.70
C ASN A 113 -2.58 -22.46 -12.47
N HIS A 114 -2.40 -21.16 -12.20
CA HIS A 114 -1.34 -20.33 -12.77
C HIS A 114 -0.69 -19.45 -11.72
N ASP A 115 0.58 -19.08 -11.94
CA ASP A 115 1.39 -18.34 -10.96
C ASP A 115 0.93 -16.89 -10.78
N PHE A 116 0.20 -16.33 -11.74
CA PHE A 116 -0.28 -14.94 -11.75
C PHE A 116 -1.58 -14.73 -10.96
N ALA A 117 -2.03 -15.72 -10.18
CA ALA A 117 -3.32 -15.65 -9.50
C ALA A 117 -3.38 -14.53 -8.46
N ASP A 118 -2.22 -14.16 -7.90
CA ASP A 118 -2.03 -13.04 -6.98
C ASP A 118 -3.10 -13.01 -5.89
N ILE A 119 -3.29 -14.14 -5.22
CA ILE A 119 -4.40 -14.31 -4.28
C ILE A 119 -4.22 -13.38 -3.07
N THR A 120 -5.27 -12.62 -2.76
CA THR A 120 -5.37 -11.82 -1.53
C THR A 120 -6.67 -12.11 -0.81
N TYR A 121 -6.74 -11.82 0.48
CA TYR A 121 -7.93 -12.12 1.27
C TYR A 121 -8.24 -11.07 2.33
N PHE A 122 -9.53 -10.93 2.63
CA PHE A 122 -10.05 -9.95 3.57
C PHE A 122 -11.23 -10.48 4.37
N ALA A 123 -11.43 -9.97 5.58
CA ALA A 123 -12.65 -10.20 6.34
C ALA A 123 -13.80 -9.40 5.76
N ALA A 124 -14.97 -10.03 5.63
CA ALA A 124 -16.18 -9.37 5.17
C ALA A 124 -17.43 -10.16 5.62
N ASP A 125 -18.41 -9.48 6.21
CA ASP A 125 -19.65 -10.15 6.65
C ASP A 125 -20.63 -10.39 5.49
N HIS A 126 -20.57 -9.57 4.44
CA HIS A 126 -21.42 -9.69 3.26
C HIS A 126 -20.78 -9.01 2.04
N ARG A 127 -21.39 -9.15 0.86
CA ARG A 127 -20.86 -8.63 -0.41
C ARG A 127 -20.64 -7.11 -0.46
N PHE A 128 -21.34 -6.35 0.39
CA PHE A 128 -21.19 -4.89 0.46
C PHE A 128 -20.16 -4.43 1.50
N SER A 129 -19.54 -5.34 2.24
CA SER A 129 -18.49 -5.00 3.20
C SER A 129 -17.23 -4.62 2.42
N TYR A 130 -16.49 -3.63 2.91
CA TYR A 130 -15.16 -3.30 2.40
C TYR A 130 -14.19 -4.46 2.63
N ASN A 131 -12.99 -4.33 2.05
CA ASN A 131 -11.91 -5.29 2.24
C ASN A 131 -11.25 -4.99 3.59
N HIS A 132 -11.66 -5.66 4.66
CA HIS A 132 -11.08 -5.45 5.99
C HIS A 132 -9.88 -6.37 6.24
N THR A 133 -8.78 -5.79 6.70
CA THR A 133 -7.57 -6.54 7.07
C THR A 133 -7.88 -7.56 8.17
N ILE A 134 -7.36 -8.78 8.02
CA ILE A 134 -7.41 -9.83 9.04
C ILE A 134 -6.07 -9.83 9.78
N TRP A 135 -6.07 -9.40 11.03
CA TRP A 135 -4.91 -9.48 11.92
C TRP A 135 -4.90 -10.82 12.66
N SER A 136 -3.84 -11.59 12.44
CA SER A 136 -3.58 -12.83 13.20
C SER A 136 -2.86 -12.47 14.49
N ASN A 137 -3.53 -12.63 15.63
CA ASN A 137 -2.96 -12.37 16.96
C ASN A 137 -1.79 -13.31 17.24
N ASP A 138 -0.77 -12.77 17.90
CA ASP A 138 0.43 -13.53 18.23
C ASP A 138 0.14 -14.56 19.35
N PRO A 139 0.79 -15.73 19.31
CA PRO A 139 0.70 -16.70 20.40
C PRO A 139 1.33 -16.15 21.69
N GLU A 140 0.95 -16.71 22.84
CA GLU A 140 1.53 -16.31 24.14
C GLU A 140 3.04 -16.62 24.21
N VAL A 141 3.45 -17.75 23.62
CA VAL A 141 4.84 -18.15 23.51
C VAL A 141 5.36 -17.81 22.13
N GLN A 142 6.32 -16.89 22.06
CA GLN A 142 6.93 -16.43 20.82
C GLN A 142 8.44 -16.67 20.84
N SER A 143 8.98 -17.08 19.70
CA SER A 143 10.41 -16.99 19.42
C SER A 143 10.77 -15.54 19.08
N ASN A 144 11.97 -15.09 19.47
CA ASN A 144 12.50 -13.77 19.12
C ASN A 144 12.96 -13.74 17.65
N ARG A 145 11.98 -13.79 16.73
CA ARG A 145 12.18 -13.73 15.27
C ARG A 145 11.14 -12.82 14.62
N ILE A 146 11.44 -12.34 13.42
CA ILE A 146 10.49 -11.60 12.59
C ILE A 146 9.30 -12.50 12.27
N SER A 147 8.11 -11.99 12.57
CA SER A 147 6.84 -12.71 12.44
C SER A 147 5.86 -12.01 11.52
N LYS A 148 6.15 -10.79 11.09
CA LYS A 148 5.31 -9.95 10.24
C LYS A 148 6.08 -8.77 9.67
N VAL A 149 5.67 -8.31 8.50
CA VAL A 149 6.06 -7.02 7.92
C VAL A 149 4.97 -6.00 8.19
N ILE A 150 5.34 -4.81 8.67
CA ILE A 150 4.44 -3.67 8.86
C ILE A 150 4.92 -2.54 7.94
N ALA A 151 4.11 -2.17 6.96
CA ALA A 151 4.49 -1.18 5.94
C ALA A 151 3.90 0.20 6.19
N PHE A 152 4.74 1.22 6.12
CA PHE A 152 4.37 2.63 6.10
C PHE A 152 4.88 3.29 4.83
N GLY A 153 4.11 4.23 4.29
CA GLY A 153 4.51 4.96 3.11
C GLY A 153 3.38 5.53 2.27
N ASP A 154 3.62 5.65 0.98
CA ASP A 154 2.69 6.25 0.03
C ASP A 154 2.17 5.24 -1.02
N SER A 155 1.96 5.68 -2.26
CA SER A 155 1.40 4.83 -3.33
C SER A 155 2.36 3.73 -3.80
N LEU A 156 3.67 3.83 -3.54
CA LEU A 156 4.61 2.74 -3.85
C LEU A 156 4.44 1.53 -2.92
N SER A 157 3.70 1.68 -1.82
CA SER A 157 3.52 0.64 -0.81
C SER A 157 2.06 0.38 -0.47
N ASP A 158 1.10 1.25 -0.79
CA ASP A 158 -0.33 1.06 -0.47
C ASP A 158 -0.92 -0.14 -1.22
N THR A 159 -1.58 -1.04 -0.47
CA THR A 159 -2.21 -2.27 -0.98
C THR A 159 -3.75 -2.22 -0.95
N GLY A 160 -4.35 -1.06 -0.63
CA GLY A 160 -5.80 -0.88 -0.70
C GLY A 160 -6.42 0.08 0.32
N ASN A 161 -5.62 0.81 1.11
CA ASN A 161 -6.12 1.78 2.07
C ASN A 161 -6.86 2.93 1.38
N ILE A 162 -6.26 3.55 0.35
CA ILE A 162 -6.96 4.58 -0.43
C ILE A 162 -8.09 3.99 -1.27
N PHE A 163 -7.96 2.73 -1.70
CA PHE A 163 -8.98 2.02 -2.48
C PHE A 163 -10.26 1.77 -1.68
N ASN A 164 -10.15 1.30 -0.44
CA ASN A 164 -11.29 1.23 0.46
C ASN A 164 -11.88 2.62 0.75
N ALA A 165 -11.03 3.63 0.99
CA ALA A 165 -11.47 5.00 1.25
C ALA A 165 -12.20 5.64 0.04
N SER A 166 -11.85 5.22 -1.18
CA SER A 166 -12.46 5.68 -2.43
C SER A 166 -13.69 4.89 -2.86
N GLN A 167 -14.13 3.94 -2.03
CA GLN A 167 -15.22 3.02 -2.35
C GLN A 167 -14.92 2.16 -3.59
N TRP A 168 -13.68 1.68 -3.69
CA TRP A 168 -13.16 0.83 -4.75
C TRP A 168 -13.17 1.48 -6.14
N ARG A 169 -12.99 2.81 -6.19
CA ARG A 169 -13.00 3.59 -7.44
C ARG A 169 -11.64 4.13 -7.83
N PHE A 170 -10.72 4.24 -6.88
CA PHE A 170 -9.41 4.84 -7.07
C PHE A 170 -8.33 4.02 -6.34
N PRO A 171 -7.30 3.54 -7.06
CA PRO A 171 -7.23 3.50 -8.53
C PRO A 171 -8.31 2.59 -9.13
N ASN A 172 -8.62 2.76 -10.42
CA ASN A 172 -9.66 2.01 -11.12
C ASN A 172 -9.26 0.51 -11.21
N PRO A 173 -10.08 -0.43 -10.70
CA PRO A 173 -9.70 -1.84 -10.61
C PRO A 173 -9.62 -2.57 -11.97
N ASP A 174 -10.07 -1.94 -13.06
CA ASP A 174 -9.97 -2.49 -14.42
C ASP A 174 -8.62 -2.13 -15.08
N SER A 175 -7.79 -1.30 -14.45
CA SER A 175 -6.48 -0.89 -14.97
C SER A 175 -5.38 -0.85 -13.92
N TRP A 176 -5.72 -1.08 -12.65
CA TRP A 176 -4.80 -1.21 -11.54
C TRP A 176 -5.23 -2.38 -10.66
N PHE A 177 -4.27 -3.15 -10.18
CA PHE A 177 -4.53 -4.39 -9.48
C PHE A 177 -5.13 -4.14 -8.10
N LEU A 178 -6.44 -4.34 -7.93
CA LEU A 178 -7.16 -4.33 -6.65
C LEU A 178 -6.69 -3.25 -5.65
N GLY A 179 -6.59 -1.99 -6.10
CA GLY A 179 -6.21 -0.87 -5.24
C GLY A 179 -4.72 -0.56 -5.13
N HIS A 180 -3.84 -1.38 -5.71
CA HIS A 180 -2.41 -1.12 -5.83
C HIS A 180 -2.15 -0.12 -6.96
N PHE A 181 -1.16 0.75 -6.80
CA PHE A 181 -0.71 1.64 -7.88
C PHE A 181 0.23 0.91 -8.85
N SER A 182 -0.13 -0.30 -9.26
CA SER A 182 0.61 -1.13 -10.20
C SER A 182 -0.34 -2.14 -10.87
N ASN A 183 0.20 -2.99 -11.73
CA ASN A 183 -0.53 -4.09 -12.40
C ASN A 183 -0.49 -5.42 -11.64
N GLY A 184 0.02 -5.44 -10.41
CA GLY A 184 0.11 -6.60 -9.52
C GLY A 184 0.58 -6.18 -8.14
N PHE A 185 1.18 -7.12 -7.41
CA PHE A 185 1.75 -6.87 -6.08
C PHE A 185 2.82 -5.77 -6.07
N VAL A 186 2.94 -5.09 -4.93
CA VAL A 186 4.00 -4.11 -4.63
C VAL A 186 5.17 -4.75 -3.88
N TRP A 187 6.28 -4.03 -3.76
CA TRP A 187 7.54 -4.56 -3.24
C TRP A 187 7.45 -5.08 -1.80
N THR A 188 6.56 -4.52 -0.97
CA THR A 188 6.36 -4.97 0.42
C THR A 188 5.65 -6.32 0.50
N GLU A 189 4.78 -6.64 -0.47
CA GLU A 189 4.13 -7.95 -0.56
C GLU A 189 5.13 -9.01 -0.98
N TYR A 190 5.94 -8.75 -2.02
CA TYR A 190 7.02 -9.65 -2.42
C TYR A 190 8.08 -9.83 -1.32
N LEU A 191 8.41 -8.76 -0.58
CA LEU A 191 9.30 -8.84 0.58
C LEU A 191 8.71 -9.77 1.66
N ALA A 192 7.44 -9.62 1.98
CA ALA A 192 6.75 -10.44 2.98
C ALA A 192 6.66 -11.92 2.53
N GLN A 193 6.37 -12.16 1.25
CA GLN A 193 6.38 -13.50 0.64
C GLN A 193 7.77 -14.14 0.71
N GLY A 194 8.83 -13.41 0.34
CA GLY A 194 10.22 -13.90 0.40
C GLY A 194 10.71 -14.18 1.82
N LEU A 195 10.11 -13.53 2.83
CA LEU A 195 10.35 -13.79 4.25
C LEU A 195 9.38 -14.82 4.85
N ASN A 196 8.38 -15.28 4.10
CA ASN A 196 7.32 -16.16 4.55
C ASN A 196 6.63 -15.67 5.84
N VAL A 197 6.22 -14.40 5.85
CA VAL A 197 5.49 -13.76 6.96
C VAL A 197 4.34 -12.90 6.40
N PRO A 198 3.27 -12.63 7.18
CA PRO A 198 2.21 -11.73 6.75
C PRO A 198 2.67 -10.28 6.60
N LEU A 199 2.04 -9.56 5.67
CA LEU A 199 2.13 -8.11 5.53
C LEU A 199 0.90 -7.42 6.15
N TYR A 200 1.13 -6.38 6.92
CA TYR A 200 0.08 -5.44 7.34
C TYR A 200 0.44 -4.02 6.89
N ASN A 201 -0.49 -3.37 6.18
CA ASN A 201 -0.20 -2.15 5.45
C ASN A 201 -0.90 -0.92 6.04
N TRP A 202 -0.10 0.10 6.38
CA TRP A 202 -0.56 1.43 6.79
C TRP A 202 -0.18 2.52 5.78
N ALA A 203 0.47 2.17 4.68
CA ALA A 203 0.77 3.09 3.60
C ALA A 203 -0.53 3.60 2.96
N VAL A 204 -0.55 4.86 2.52
CA VAL A 204 -1.74 5.45 1.90
C VAL A 204 -1.35 6.12 0.61
N GLY A 205 -2.00 5.70 -0.48
CA GLY A 205 -1.78 6.21 -1.81
C GLY A 205 -1.97 7.72 -1.90
N GLY A 206 -0.85 8.43 -2.08
CA GLY A 206 -0.80 9.87 -2.22
C GLY A 206 -0.77 10.34 -3.68
N ALA A 207 -1.15 9.49 -4.65
CA ALA A 207 -1.15 9.87 -6.06
C ALA A 207 -2.08 11.08 -6.30
N ALA A 208 -1.82 11.86 -7.35
CA ALA A 208 -2.54 13.10 -7.66
C ALA A 208 -4.06 12.86 -7.64
N GLY A 209 -4.73 13.24 -6.55
CA GLY A 209 -6.17 13.04 -6.34
C GLY A 209 -6.73 13.91 -5.20
N ARG A 210 -5.97 14.94 -4.82
CA ARG A 210 -5.87 15.64 -3.52
C ARG A 210 -7.15 15.98 -2.75
N ASN A 211 -8.36 15.97 -3.33
CA ASN A 211 -9.52 16.61 -2.71
C ASN A 211 -10.82 15.79 -2.61
N GLN A 212 -10.90 14.57 -3.18
CA GLN A 212 -12.16 13.80 -3.13
C GLN A 212 -12.21 12.77 -2.01
N TYR A 213 -11.06 12.28 -1.55
CA TYR A 213 -10.98 11.20 -0.56
C TYR A 213 -10.11 11.67 0.61
N VAL A 214 -10.73 11.79 1.79
CA VAL A 214 -10.20 12.42 3.03
C VAL A 214 -9.14 11.54 3.71
N ALA A 215 -8.31 10.83 2.96
CA ALA A 215 -7.35 9.85 3.48
C ALA A 215 -5.89 10.33 3.45
N LEU A 216 -5.60 11.54 2.97
CA LEU A 216 -4.23 12.06 2.96
C LEU A 216 -3.78 12.42 4.37
N THR A 217 -2.99 11.52 4.97
CA THR A 217 -2.37 11.68 6.27
C THR A 217 -0.86 11.52 6.13
N GLY A 218 -0.07 12.42 6.72
CA GLY A 218 1.38 12.29 6.77
C GLY A 218 1.81 10.99 7.45
N VAL A 219 3.05 10.55 7.23
CA VAL A 219 3.51 9.25 7.74
C VAL A 219 3.50 9.16 9.28
N TYR A 220 3.63 10.29 9.99
CA TYR A 220 3.40 10.34 11.43
C TYR A 220 2.01 9.83 11.85
N GLU A 221 0.98 10.20 11.10
CA GLU A 221 -0.40 9.79 11.38
C GLU A 221 -0.64 8.31 11.05
N GLN A 222 0.07 7.77 10.06
CA GLN A 222 0.06 6.33 9.78
C GLN A 222 0.60 5.55 10.98
N VAL A 223 1.74 5.98 11.54
CA VAL A 223 2.32 5.39 12.76
C VAL A 223 1.38 5.53 13.95
N SER A 224 0.76 6.71 14.14
CA SER A 224 -0.22 6.94 15.21
C SER A 224 -1.45 6.04 15.08
N SER A 225 -1.96 5.86 13.86
CA SER A 225 -3.05 4.95 13.57
C SER A 225 -2.66 3.50 13.91
N TYR A 226 -1.52 3.04 13.39
CA TYR A 226 -0.98 1.71 13.68
C TYR A 226 -0.88 1.44 15.18
N LEU A 227 -0.27 2.34 15.96
CA LEU A 227 -0.15 2.17 17.41
C LEU A 227 -1.50 2.06 18.11
N SER A 228 -2.54 2.68 17.56
CA SER A 228 -3.90 2.57 18.08
C SER A 228 -4.50 1.17 17.83
N TYR A 229 -4.31 0.61 16.64
CA TYR A 229 -4.70 -0.78 16.33
C TYR A 229 -3.90 -1.79 17.16
N MET A 230 -2.62 -1.52 17.41
CA MET A 230 -1.75 -2.43 18.17
C MET A 230 -2.17 -2.57 19.63
N ARG A 231 -2.80 -1.57 20.23
CA ARG A 231 -3.35 -1.66 21.60
C ARG A 231 -4.37 -2.78 21.78
N LEU A 232 -4.99 -3.25 20.70
CA LEU A 232 -6.03 -4.29 20.75
C LEU A 232 -5.59 -5.67 20.29
N THR A 233 -4.36 -5.77 19.81
CA THR A 233 -3.74 -7.06 19.55
C THR A 233 -3.53 -7.84 20.87
N LYS A 234 -3.38 -9.15 20.76
CA LYS A 234 -2.95 -10.00 21.87
C LYS A 234 -1.48 -10.36 21.67
N ASN A 235 -0.72 -10.31 22.76
CA ASN A 235 0.68 -10.73 22.85
C ASN A 235 1.64 -10.02 21.88
N TYR A 236 1.27 -8.89 21.31
CA TYR A 236 2.10 -8.22 20.32
C TYR A 236 3.43 -7.72 20.90
N GLN A 237 4.51 -8.05 20.20
CA GLN A 237 5.87 -7.64 20.50
C GLN A 237 6.43 -6.87 19.29
N PRO A 238 6.56 -5.53 19.34
CA PRO A 238 7.04 -4.73 18.21
C PRO A 238 8.46 -5.10 17.77
N GLU A 239 9.29 -5.67 18.64
CA GLU A 239 10.62 -6.19 18.33
C GLU A 239 10.61 -7.42 17.41
N ASN A 240 9.47 -8.11 17.28
CA ASN A 240 9.26 -9.26 16.38
C ASN A 240 8.64 -8.83 15.03
N SER A 241 8.55 -7.53 14.77
CA SER A 241 8.07 -6.98 13.50
C SER A 241 9.23 -6.40 12.68
N LEU A 242 9.15 -6.55 11.37
CA LEU A 242 9.99 -5.82 10.41
C LEU A 242 9.18 -4.63 9.87
N PHE A 243 9.63 -3.42 10.15
CA PHE A 243 8.96 -2.21 9.67
C PHE A 243 9.58 -1.74 8.37
N THR A 244 8.75 -1.43 7.37
CA THR A 244 9.22 -0.77 6.15
C THR A 244 8.76 0.68 6.13
N LEU A 245 9.63 1.57 5.66
CA LEU A 245 9.30 2.98 5.51
C LEU A 245 9.93 3.55 4.23
N GLU A 246 9.04 3.97 3.33
CA GLU A 246 9.35 4.77 2.15
C GLU A 246 8.30 5.89 2.11
N PHE A 247 8.73 7.17 2.05
CA PHE A 247 7.78 8.28 2.05
C PHE A 247 8.41 9.56 1.50
N GLY A 248 7.65 10.25 0.66
CA GLY A 248 7.91 11.66 0.32
C GLY A 248 7.86 11.96 -1.17
N LEU A 249 7.80 10.96 -2.04
CA LEU A 249 7.70 11.18 -3.48
C LEU A 249 6.40 11.89 -3.85
N ASN A 250 5.27 11.42 -3.33
CA ASN A 250 3.98 12.07 -3.56
C ASN A 250 3.94 13.51 -3.01
N ASP A 251 4.58 13.75 -1.86
CA ASP A 251 4.68 15.05 -1.21
C ASP A 251 5.42 16.08 -2.07
N PHE A 252 6.50 15.66 -2.72
CA PHE A 252 7.27 16.51 -3.61
C PHE A 252 6.61 16.69 -4.98
N MET A 253 6.03 15.64 -5.56
CA MET A 253 5.46 15.67 -6.91
C MET A 253 4.05 16.28 -6.96
N ASN A 254 3.16 15.90 -6.02
CA ASN A 254 1.73 16.20 -6.12
C ASN A 254 1.28 17.30 -5.16
N TYR A 255 2.01 17.49 -4.06
CA TYR A 255 1.57 18.34 -2.95
C TYR A 255 2.40 19.59 -2.74
N ASN A 256 3.52 19.70 -3.47
CA ASN A 256 4.49 20.78 -3.38
C ASN A 256 4.92 21.07 -1.93
N ARG A 257 4.99 20.04 -1.07
CA ARG A 257 5.54 20.22 0.27
C ARG A 257 7.03 20.57 0.18
N SER A 258 7.50 21.33 1.15
CA SER A 258 8.91 21.66 1.28
C SER A 258 9.70 20.46 1.79
N LEU A 259 11.00 20.44 1.50
CA LEU A 259 11.91 19.43 2.03
C LEU A 259 11.91 19.42 3.57
N ALA A 260 11.82 20.58 4.21
CA ALA A 260 11.83 20.69 5.67
C ALA A 260 10.60 20.04 6.31
N GLU A 261 9.41 20.24 5.74
CA GLU A 261 8.17 19.64 6.25
C GLU A 261 8.19 18.11 6.13
N VAL A 262 8.66 17.57 5.01
CA VAL A 262 8.73 16.12 4.79
C VAL A 262 9.79 15.49 5.71
N LYS A 263 10.94 16.14 5.91
CA LYS A 263 11.94 15.70 6.89
C LYS A 263 11.39 15.65 8.31
N ALA A 264 10.63 16.67 8.73
CA ALA A 264 10.05 16.72 10.06
C ALA A 264 9.02 15.60 10.30
N ASP A 265 8.15 15.34 9.31
CA ASP A 265 7.16 14.26 9.34
C ASP A 265 7.83 12.88 9.43
N TYR A 266 8.80 12.63 8.54
CA TYR A 266 9.58 11.39 8.52
C TYR A 266 10.36 11.17 9.83
N SER A 267 11.04 12.20 10.34
CA SER A 267 11.74 12.14 11.64
C SER A 267 10.80 11.81 12.78
N SER A 268 9.63 12.46 12.83
CA SER A 268 8.66 12.26 13.90
C SER A 268 8.06 10.85 13.87
N ALA A 269 7.82 10.31 12.67
CA ALA A 269 7.39 8.94 12.49
C ALA A 269 8.43 7.93 12.99
N LEU A 270 9.71 8.11 12.63
CA LEU A 270 10.80 7.25 13.11
C LEU A 270 10.95 7.29 14.63
N ILE A 271 11.00 8.49 15.23
CA ILE A 271 11.07 8.67 16.68
C ILE A 271 9.94 7.89 17.35
N ARG A 272 8.69 8.13 16.91
CA ARG A 272 7.51 7.51 17.50
C ARG A 272 7.50 5.99 17.37
N LEU A 273 7.93 5.46 16.22
CA LEU A 273 7.97 4.02 15.96
C LEU A 273 9.02 3.33 16.85
N ILE A 274 10.20 3.95 16.99
CA ILE A 274 11.32 3.42 17.79
C ILE A 274 11.02 3.54 19.29
N ASP A 275 10.45 4.67 19.74
CA ASP A 275 9.99 4.86 21.13
C ASP A 275 8.91 3.84 21.50
N ALA A 276 8.09 3.41 20.53
CA ALA A 276 7.10 2.36 20.71
C ALA A 276 7.68 0.94 20.67
N GLY A 277 9.00 0.78 20.56
CA GLY A 277 9.68 -0.50 20.69
C GLY A 277 10.14 -1.15 19.37
N ALA A 278 9.99 -0.48 18.22
CA ALA A 278 10.49 -1.02 16.96
C ALA A 278 12.02 -1.19 16.98
N LYS A 279 12.49 -2.35 16.52
CA LYS A 279 13.93 -2.69 16.49
C LYS A 279 14.48 -3.07 15.11
N ASN A 280 13.62 -3.40 14.16
CA ASN A 280 14.02 -3.90 12.83
C ASN A 280 13.33 -3.06 11.76
N LEU A 281 14.11 -2.32 10.97
CA LEU A 281 13.57 -1.45 9.92
C LEU A 281 14.27 -1.69 8.59
N VAL A 282 13.48 -1.67 7.51
CA VAL A 282 13.98 -1.43 6.15
C VAL A 282 13.60 -0.01 5.77
N LEU A 283 14.61 0.84 5.55
CA LEU A 283 14.43 2.17 5.00
C LEU A 283 14.89 2.17 3.54
N MET A 284 14.29 3.04 2.72
CA MET A 284 14.65 3.15 1.32
C MET A 284 14.93 4.60 0.94
N THR A 285 16.00 4.84 0.17
CA THR A 285 16.17 6.12 -0.52
C THR A 285 15.12 6.25 -1.61
N LEU A 286 14.58 7.45 -1.83
CA LEU A 286 13.57 7.67 -2.84
C LEU A 286 14.18 7.53 -4.25
N PRO A 287 13.58 6.76 -5.18
CA PRO A 287 14.00 6.77 -6.58
C PRO A 287 13.87 8.17 -7.19
N ASP A 288 14.67 8.49 -8.21
CA ASP A 288 14.48 9.74 -8.97
C ASP A 288 13.21 9.65 -9.82
N ALA A 289 12.07 10.01 -9.24
CA ALA A 289 10.79 10.01 -9.93
C ALA A 289 10.74 10.96 -11.13
N THR A 290 11.71 11.88 -11.27
CA THR A 290 11.82 12.74 -12.46
C THR A 290 12.19 11.98 -13.74
N ARG A 291 12.59 10.70 -13.61
CA ARG A 291 12.77 9.77 -14.72
C ARG A 291 11.44 9.19 -15.25
N ALA A 292 10.34 9.32 -14.51
CA ALA A 292 9.05 8.77 -14.90
C ALA A 292 8.44 9.50 -16.11
N PRO A 293 7.66 8.81 -16.98
CA PRO A 293 7.10 9.40 -18.19
C PRO A 293 6.29 10.68 -17.97
N GLN A 294 5.67 10.88 -16.80
CA GLN A 294 4.90 12.09 -16.50
C GLN A 294 5.73 13.39 -16.60
N PHE A 295 7.05 13.31 -16.42
CA PHE A 295 7.94 14.48 -16.49
C PHE A 295 8.27 14.88 -17.94
N GLN A 296 7.83 14.11 -18.94
CA GLN A 296 7.81 14.56 -20.34
C GLN A 296 6.85 15.76 -20.54
N TYR A 297 5.91 15.97 -19.61
CA TYR A 297 4.96 17.07 -19.60
C TYR A 297 5.36 18.21 -18.64
N ALA A 298 6.54 18.12 -18.01
CA ALA A 298 7.04 19.10 -17.05
C ALA A 298 8.10 20.03 -17.67
N THR A 299 8.31 21.20 -17.08
CA THR A 299 9.44 22.07 -17.42
C THR A 299 10.73 21.58 -16.77
N GLN A 300 11.89 21.97 -17.32
CA GLN A 300 13.18 21.65 -16.70
C GLN A 300 13.30 22.19 -15.27
N GLU A 301 12.74 23.38 -15.00
CA GLU A 301 12.71 23.97 -13.66
C GLU A 301 11.93 23.11 -12.66
N GLN A 302 10.79 22.54 -13.09
CA GLN A 302 10.01 21.62 -12.25
C GLN A 302 10.77 20.32 -11.98
N ILE A 303 11.42 19.76 -13.01
CA ILE A 303 12.28 18.58 -12.89
C ILE A 303 13.40 18.85 -11.87
N ASP A 304 14.15 19.95 -12.02
CA ASP A 304 15.28 20.28 -11.14
C ASP A 304 14.81 20.55 -9.69
N THR A 305 13.65 21.17 -9.54
CA THR A 305 13.03 21.40 -8.22
C THR A 305 12.67 20.08 -7.53
N VAL A 306 12.02 19.15 -8.22
CA VAL A 306 11.66 17.85 -7.63
C VAL A 306 12.91 17.02 -7.34
N ARG A 307 13.85 16.95 -8.29
CA ARG A 307 15.11 16.20 -8.13
C ARG A 307 15.93 16.73 -6.96
N SER A 308 16.04 18.04 -6.78
CA SER A 308 16.78 18.61 -5.64
C SER A 308 16.16 18.26 -4.29
N LYS A 309 14.82 18.22 -4.19
CA LYS A 309 14.11 17.74 -2.99
C LYS A 309 14.39 16.25 -2.74
N ILE A 310 14.34 15.41 -3.77
CA ILE A 310 14.66 13.97 -3.68
C ILE A 310 16.09 13.76 -3.16
N ILE A 311 17.08 14.45 -3.75
CA ILE A 311 18.49 14.35 -3.31
C ILE A 311 18.64 14.77 -1.85
N GLY A 312 18.04 15.91 -1.47
CA GLY A 312 18.08 16.41 -0.10
C GLY A 312 17.38 15.51 0.92
N MET A 313 16.34 14.79 0.50
CA MET A 313 15.65 13.79 1.31
C MET A 313 16.48 12.52 1.45
N ASN A 314 17.08 12.02 0.37
CA ASN A 314 17.92 10.83 0.38
C ASN A 314 19.19 11.01 1.24
N ALA A 315 19.77 12.21 1.27
CA ALA A 315 20.83 12.55 2.22
C ALA A 315 20.36 12.44 3.67
N PHE A 316 19.15 12.92 3.97
CA PHE A 316 18.56 12.85 5.31
C PHE A 316 18.19 11.43 5.73
N ILE A 317 17.61 10.61 4.85
CA ILE A 317 17.30 9.20 5.14
C ILE A 317 18.58 8.44 5.50
N ARG A 318 19.68 8.67 4.77
CA ARG A 318 20.99 8.09 5.08
C ARG A 318 21.52 8.53 6.46
N GLU A 319 21.31 9.79 6.83
CA GLU A 319 21.68 10.31 8.15
C GLU A 319 20.85 9.67 9.28
N GLN A 320 19.53 9.58 9.11
CA GLN A 320 18.62 8.95 10.07
C GLN A 320 18.94 7.47 10.27
N ALA A 321 19.18 6.72 9.18
CA ALA A 321 19.57 5.32 9.26
C ALA A 321 20.84 5.14 10.11
N ARG A 322 21.90 5.90 9.82
CA ARG A 322 23.15 5.85 10.58
C ARG A 322 22.96 6.23 12.05
N TYR A 323 22.18 7.28 12.31
CA TYR A 323 21.90 7.74 13.67
C TYR A 323 21.26 6.64 14.52
N TYR A 324 20.22 5.96 14.02
CA TYR A 324 19.54 4.91 14.77
C TYR A 324 20.31 3.59 14.81
N GLN A 325 21.11 3.27 13.78
CA GLN A 325 22.06 2.17 13.83
C GLN A 325 23.07 2.34 14.98
N MET A 326 23.60 3.56 15.19
CA MET A 326 24.48 3.85 16.33
C MET A 326 23.78 3.71 17.69
N GLN A 327 22.45 3.75 17.73
CA GLN A 327 21.64 3.49 18.93
C GLN A 327 21.24 2.01 19.09
N GLY A 328 21.75 1.13 18.22
CA GLY A 328 21.49 -0.31 18.28
C GLY A 328 20.18 -0.75 17.61
N ILE A 329 19.56 0.09 16.81
CA ILE A 329 18.42 -0.29 15.96
C ILE A 329 18.96 -1.01 14.71
N ARG A 330 18.38 -2.17 14.37
CA ARG A 330 18.75 -2.91 13.16
C ARG A 330 18.07 -2.25 11.96
N ILE A 331 18.87 -1.70 11.06
CA ILE A 331 18.36 -1.00 9.89
C ILE A 331 19.09 -1.51 8.65
N VAL A 332 18.33 -2.03 7.70
CA VAL A 332 18.75 -2.15 6.31
C VAL A 332 18.35 -0.86 5.60
N LEU A 333 19.32 -0.13 5.07
CA LEU A 333 19.06 1.01 4.19
C LEU A 333 19.28 0.58 2.75
N PHE A 334 18.19 0.52 1.99
CA PHE A 334 18.22 0.17 0.58
C PHE A 334 18.36 1.42 -0.31
N ASP A 335 19.32 1.40 -1.25
CA ASP A 335 19.59 2.55 -2.12
C ASP A 335 18.81 2.49 -3.44
N ALA A 336 17.48 2.62 -3.37
CA ALA A 336 16.64 2.57 -4.57
C ALA A 336 16.90 3.73 -5.55
N TYR A 337 17.45 4.87 -5.09
CA TYR A 337 17.88 5.94 -5.99
C TYR A 337 18.89 5.43 -7.03
N THR A 338 19.95 4.76 -6.58
CA THR A 338 21.02 4.25 -7.46
C THR A 338 20.51 3.10 -8.32
N LEU A 339 19.74 2.18 -7.74
CA LEU A 339 19.18 1.07 -8.50
C LEU A 339 18.24 1.56 -9.61
N PHE A 340 17.35 2.50 -9.30
CA PHE A 340 16.37 3.01 -10.26
C PHE A 340 17.03 3.84 -11.38
N ASP A 341 18.09 4.59 -11.08
CA ASP A 341 18.89 5.25 -12.11
C ASP A 341 19.54 4.22 -13.06
N SER A 342 20.06 3.11 -12.52
CA SER A 342 20.59 2.01 -13.34
C SER A 342 19.52 1.36 -14.22
N ILE A 343 18.34 1.06 -13.65
CA ILE A 343 17.20 0.49 -14.39
C ILE A 343 16.74 1.41 -15.52
N THR A 344 16.60 2.71 -15.24
CA THR A 344 16.08 3.66 -16.23
C THR A 344 17.09 4.05 -17.30
N THR A 345 18.39 3.92 -17.02
CA THR A 345 19.46 4.18 -18.01
C THR A 345 19.82 2.96 -18.84
N GLN A 346 19.77 1.76 -18.26
CA GLN A 346 20.20 0.50 -18.89
C GLN A 346 19.20 -0.64 -18.63
N PRO A 347 17.92 -0.51 -19.02
CA PRO A 347 16.86 -1.46 -18.65
C PRO A 347 17.15 -2.90 -19.09
N GLU A 348 17.80 -3.09 -20.24
CA GLU A 348 18.12 -4.42 -20.78
C GLU A 348 19.05 -5.23 -19.87
N GLN A 349 19.96 -4.57 -19.14
CA GLN A 349 20.84 -5.24 -18.16
C GLN A 349 20.08 -5.76 -16.94
N HIS A 350 18.89 -5.21 -16.71
CA HIS A 350 17.99 -5.58 -15.61
C HIS A 350 16.81 -6.43 -16.09
N GLY A 351 16.81 -6.87 -17.36
CA GLY A 351 15.75 -7.71 -17.90
C GLY A 351 14.52 -6.95 -18.41
N PHE A 352 14.56 -5.62 -18.49
CA PHE A 352 13.47 -4.78 -19.02
C PHE A 352 13.81 -4.28 -20.43
N ALA A 353 12.79 -3.99 -21.23
CA ALA A 353 12.94 -3.46 -22.59
C ALA A 353 12.61 -1.97 -22.69
N ASN A 354 11.68 -1.47 -21.86
CA ASN A 354 11.23 -0.08 -21.94
C ASN A 354 11.22 0.59 -20.56
N ALA A 355 11.97 1.69 -20.44
CA ALA A 355 12.02 2.52 -19.24
C ALA A 355 11.65 3.99 -19.49
N ASN A 356 11.11 4.33 -20.67
CA ASN A 356 10.89 5.72 -21.07
C ASN A 356 9.43 6.01 -21.46
N SER A 357 8.56 5.00 -21.46
CA SER A 357 7.15 5.14 -21.83
C SER A 357 6.29 4.27 -20.91
N PRO A 358 5.04 4.70 -20.63
CA PRO A 358 4.11 3.88 -19.86
C PRO A 358 3.69 2.64 -20.65
N CYS A 359 3.41 1.55 -19.95
CA CYS A 359 2.79 0.37 -20.54
C CYS A 359 1.35 0.66 -20.99
N LEU A 360 0.56 1.37 -20.17
CA LEU A 360 -0.78 1.87 -20.52
C LEU A 360 -0.72 2.95 -21.62
N ASP A 361 -1.72 3.02 -22.51
CA ASP A 361 -1.82 4.06 -23.55
C ASP A 361 -2.31 5.41 -22.97
N ILE A 362 -1.52 5.98 -22.07
CA ILE A 362 -1.76 7.28 -21.43
C ILE A 362 -0.73 8.27 -21.95
N ARG A 363 -1.19 9.35 -22.58
CA ARG A 363 -0.33 10.36 -23.24
C ARG A 363 -0.45 11.75 -22.61
N ARG A 364 -0.69 11.78 -21.30
CA ARG A 364 -0.86 13.00 -20.51
C ARG A 364 -0.52 12.71 -19.04
N ASN A 365 -0.33 13.77 -18.26
CA ASN A 365 -0.31 13.68 -16.80
C ASN A 365 -1.64 14.21 -16.25
N SER A 366 -2.52 13.32 -15.75
CA SER A 366 -3.77 13.72 -15.11
C SER A 366 -4.17 12.80 -13.96
N ALA A 367 -4.51 13.42 -12.83
CA ALA A 367 -5.17 12.77 -11.70
C ALA A 367 -6.43 11.96 -12.08
N ALA A 368 -7.16 12.41 -13.10
CA ALA A 368 -8.38 11.76 -13.54
C ALA A 368 -8.13 10.38 -14.16
N ASP A 369 -6.92 10.12 -14.67
CA ASP A 369 -6.62 8.85 -15.34
C ASP A 369 -6.74 7.66 -14.38
N TYR A 370 -6.43 7.83 -13.09
CA TYR A 370 -6.63 6.79 -12.06
C TYR A 370 -8.11 6.44 -11.78
N LEU A 371 -9.06 7.21 -12.28
CA LEU A 371 -10.51 6.92 -12.16
C LEU A 371 -11.07 6.23 -13.41
N LEU A 372 -10.27 6.14 -14.48
CA LEU A 372 -10.68 5.64 -15.78
C LEU A 372 -10.01 4.29 -16.08
N SER A 373 -10.62 3.49 -16.93
CA SER A 373 -9.98 2.30 -17.51
C SER A 373 -9.13 2.71 -18.71
N HIS A 374 -7.95 2.10 -18.88
CA HIS A 374 -7.05 2.30 -20.00
C HIS A 374 -6.60 0.96 -20.58
N SER A 375 -6.42 0.91 -21.88
CA SER A 375 -5.81 -0.24 -22.55
C SER A 375 -4.28 -0.15 -22.51
N LEU A 376 -3.62 -1.29 -22.71
CA LEU A 376 -2.20 -1.32 -23.00
C LEU A 376 -1.87 -0.54 -24.28
N SER A 377 -0.68 0.06 -24.33
CA SER A 377 -0.08 0.54 -25.56
C SER A 377 0.23 -0.64 -26.51
N ALA A 378 0.31 -0.38 -27.81
CA ALA A 378 0.62 -1.40 -28.80
C ALA A 378 2.00 -2.05 -28.58
N GLU A 379 2.96 -1.30 -28.04
CA GLU A 379 4.28 -1.81 -27.71
C GLU A 379 4.22 -2.73 -26.48
N CYS A 380 3.51 -2.32 -25.43
CA CYS A 380 3.38 -3.15 -24.22
C CYS A 380 2.60 -4.43 -24.49
N ALA A 381 1.48 -4.36 -25.20
CA ALA A 381 0.69 -5.53 -25.59
C ALA A 381 1.48 -6.56 -26.43
N LYS A 382 2.54 -6.11 -27.13
CA LYS A 382 3.40 -7.00 -27.91
C LYS A 382 4.50 -7.66 -27.06
N GLN A 383 5.03 -6.96 -26.06
CA GLN A 383 6.19 -7.41 -25.28
C GLN A 383 5.81 -8.02 -23.92
N GLY A 384 4.62 -7.72 -23.41
CA GLY A 384 4.18 -7.99 -22.04
C GLY A 384 4.63 -6.90 -21.06
N SER A 385 3.79 -6.63 -20.06
CA SER A 385 4.01 -5.63 -19.03
C SER A 385 5.27 -5.87 -18.20
N ASP A 386 5.69 -7.13 -18.06
CA ASP A 386 6.87 -7.51 -17.28
C ASP A 386 8.18 -7.07 -17.94
N ARG A 387 8.11 -6.60 -19.20
CA ARG A 387 9.24 -5.98 -19.92
C ARG A 387 9.26 -4.45 -19.79
N PHE A 388 8.29 -3.85 -19.11
CA PHE A 388 8.18 -2.40 -18.91
C PHE A 388 8.55 -2.02 -17.48
N VAL A 389 9.27 -0.92 -17.33
CA VAL A 389 9.56 -0.33 -16.01
C VAL A 389 8.32 0.36 -15.45
N PHE A 390 7.59 1.09 -16.29
CA PHE A 390 6.47 1.94 -15.88
C PHE A 390 5.13 1.34 -16.32
N TRP A 391 4.19 1.19 -15.38
CA TRP A 391 2.83 0.75 -15.69
C TRP A 391 2.03 1.88 -16.34
N GLU A 392 1.90 2.99 -15.62
CA GLU A 392 1.38 4.26 -16.11
C GLU A 392 2.48 5.34 -16.10
N VAL A 393 2.13 6.60 -16.29
CA VAL A 393 3.12 7.68 -16.42
C VAL A 393 3.94 7.97 -15.15
N THR A 394 3.57 7.42 -13.99
CA THR A 394 4.26 7.63 -12.71
C THR A 394 4.80 6.34 -12.09
N HIS A 395 3.96 5.32 -11.94
CA HIS A 395 4.27 4.16 -11.10
C HIS A 395 4.93 3.00 -11.85
N PRO A 396 5.78 2.22 -11.16
CA PRO A 396 6.40 1.05 -11.73
C PRO A 396 5.43 -0.13 -11.93
N THR A 397 5.78 -1.05 -12.82
CA THR A 397 5.09 -2.34 -12.96
C THR A 397 5.38 -3.27 -11.79
N THR A 398 4.56 -4.31 -11.61
CA THR A 398 4.78 -5.32 -10.58
C THR A 398 6.10 -6.06 -10.76
N ALA A 399 6.59 -6.21 -12.00
CA ALA A 399 7.90 -6.78 -12.28
C ALA A 399 9.06 -5.97 -11.67
N ILE A 400 8.96 -4.63 -11.68
CA ILE A 400 9.92 -3.76 -10.99
C ILE A 400 9.79 -3.86 -9.48
N HIS A 401 8.57 -3.96 -8.95
CA HIS A 401 8.35 -4.19 -7.53
C HIS A 401 8.93 -5.53 -7.05
N HIS A 402 8.78 -6.60 -7.85
CA HIS A 402 9.36 -7.90 -7.58
C HIS A 402 10.89 -7.83 -7.61
N TYR A 403 11.46 -7.24 -8.67
CA TYR A 403 12.91 -7.05 -8.78
C TYR A 403 13.47 -6.24 -7.61
N LEU A 404 12.78 -5.18 -7.18
CA LEU A 404 13.15 -4.39 -6.02
C LEU A 404 13.18 -5.24 -4.74
N ALA A 405 12.15 -6.06 -4.51
CA ALA A 405 12.11 -6.95 -3.36
C ALA A 405 13.24 -7.99 -3.39
N GLU A 406 13.56 -8.58 -4.54
CA GLU A 406 14.70 -9.49 -4.69
C GLU A 406 16.03 -8.81 -4.32
N GLN A 407 16.25 -7.56 -4.78
CA GLN A 407 17.45 -6.81 -4.43
C GLN A 407 17.52 -6.47 -2.93
N ILE A 408 16.38 -6.16 -2.30
CA ILE A 408 16.31 -5.94 -0.84
C ILE A 408 16.62 -7.24 -0.10
N LEU A 409 16.02 -8.36 -0.50
CA LEU A 409 16.25 -9.69 0.09
C LEU A 409 17.71 -10.13 -0.04
N ALA A 410 18.36 -9.78 -1.15
CA ALA A 410 19.78 -10.02 -1.39
C ALA A 410 20.73 -9.08 -0.61
N THR A 411 20.21 -8.02 0.03
CA THR A 411 20.99 -7.13 0.90
C THR A 411 21.27 -7.83 2.25
N GLU A 412 21.93 -7.16 3.21
CA GLU A 412 22.24 -7.65 4.57
C GLU A 412 21.02 -7.95 5.47
N MET A 413 19.96 -8.58 4.93
CA MET A 413 18.77 -9.02 5.65
C MET A 413 19.09 -10.05 6.75
N ALA A 414 20.23 -10.74 6.65
CA ALA A 414 20.75 -11.65 7.67
C ALA A 414 21.02 -10.97 9.02
N GLN A 415 21.02 -9.63 9.10
CA GLN A 415 21.12 -8.92 10.37
C GLN A 415 19.83 -9.01 11.20
N PHE A 416 18.69 -9.27 10.57
CA PHE A 416 17.42 -9.45 11.27
C PHE A 416 17.32 -10.86 11.85
N PRO A 417 16.58 -11.04 12.96
CA PRO A 417 16.30 -12.37 13.49
C PRO A 417 15.23 -13.03 12.61
N LEU A 418 15.60 -13.55 11.44
CA LEU A 418 14.67 -14.16 10.49
C LEU A 418 14.26 -15.59 10.91
#